data_AF-A0A6L9SAU1-F1
#
_entry.id   AF-A0A6L9SAU1-F1
#
_cell.length_a   1.000
_cell.length_b   1.000
_cell.length_c   1.000
_cell.angle_alpha   90.00
_cell.angle_beta   90.00
_cell.angle_gamma   90.00
#
_symmetry.space_group_name_H-M   'P 1'
#
loop_
_entity.id
_entity.type
_entity.pdbx_description
1 polymer ?
#
loop_
_entity_poly.entity_id
_entity_poly.type
_entity_poly.pdbx_seq_one_letter_code
_entity_poly.pdbx_strand_id
1 'polypeptide(L)'
;MTPDDRTLHYFRTVYATGSIRAAARQLGMAPSAVSRKVAELERRLGASLLERSARGIRPTEAGDLLSWVIRLSALGLGCGWRR
;
A
#
# COMPACT_ATOMS: atom_id res chain seq x y z
N MET A 1 0.83 -3.67 -17.00
CA MET A 1 1.78 -3.88 -15.89
C MET A 1 1.02 -3.70 -14.58
N THR A 2 0.44 -4.77 -14.05
CA THR A 2 -0.39 -4.72 -12.83
C THR A 2 0.49 -4.82 -11.58
N PRO A 3 0.29 -3.98 -10.56
CA PRO A 3 0.92 -4.21 -9.26
C PRO A 3 0.52 -5.59 -8.73
N ASP A 4 1.46 -6.30 -8.13
CA ASP A 4 1.22 -7.63 -7.56
C ASP A 4 0.24 -7.53 -6.39
N ASP A 5 -0.77 -8.40 -6.34
CA ASP A 5 -1.77 -8.45 -5.28
C ASP A 5 -1.12 -8.49 -3.87
N ARG A 6 -0.04 -9.27 -3.72
CA ARG A 6 0.71 -9.36 -2.46
C ARG A 6 1.33 -8.03 -2.04
N THR A 7 1.91 -7.27 -2.98
CA THR A 7 2.52 -5.97 -2.66
C THR A 7 1.48 -4.93 -2.28
N LEU A 8 0.31 -4.96 -2.92
CA LEU A 8 -0.83 -4.12 -2.56
C LEU A 8 -1.38 -4.49 -1.18
N HIS A 9 -1.44 -5.78 -0.85
CA HIS A 9 -1.84 -6.25 0.47
C HIS A 9 -0.92 -5.70 1.58
N TYR A 10 0.40 -5.77 1.39
CA TYR A 10 1.34 -5.22 2.39
C TYR A 10 1.17 -3.71 2.58
N PHE A 11 1.05 -2.96 1.49
CA PHE A 11 0.79 -1.52 1.56
C PHE A 11 -0.52 -1.22 2.29
N ARG A 12 -1.62 -1.90 1.95
CA ARG A 12 -2.92 -1.71 2.58
C ARG A 12 -2.88 -1.97 4.08
N THR A 13 -2.15 -2.98 4.52
CA THR A 13 -1.99 -3.27 5.96
C THR A 13 -1.18 -2.19 6.67
N VAL A 14 -0.12 -1.66 6.04
CA VAL A 14 0.63 -0.54 6.63
C VAL A 14 -0.21 0.74 6.66
N TYR A 15 -0.96 1.02 5.60
CA TYR A 15 -1.90 2.14 5.51
C TYR A 15 -2.94 2.08 6.63
N ALA A 16 -3.58 0.93 6.83
CA ALA A 16 -4.61 0.75 7.85
C ALA A 16 -4.07 0.84 9.29
N THR A 17 -2.83 0.42 9.52
CA THR A 17 -2.23 0.38 10.87
C THR A 17 -1.45 1.64 11.23
N GLY A 18 -1.07 2.48 10.25
CA GLY A 18 -0.19 3.63 10.45
C GLY A 18 1.21 3.26 10.97
N SER A 19 1.60 1.98 10.91
CA SER A 19 2.84 1.50 11.51
C SER A 19 3.35 0.22 10.84
N ILE A 20 4.60 0.24 10.38
CA ILE A 20 5.25 -0.95 9.82
C ILE A 20 5.36 -2.07 10.86
N ARG A 21 5.61 -1.75 12.14
CA ARG A 21 5.70 -2.76 13.20
C ARG A 21 4.35 -3.42 13.48
N ALA A 22 3.26 -2.64 13.49
CA ALA A 22 1.92 -3.19 13.69
C ALA A 22 1.49 -4.05 12.49
N ALA A 23 1.72 -3.56 11.26
CA ALA A 23 1.47 -4.32 10.05
C ALA A 23 2.27 -5.63 10.00
N ALA A 24 3.55 -5.59 10.35
CA ALA A 24 4.41 -6.79 10.38
C ALA A 24 3.88 -7.86 11.34
N ARG A 25 3.38 -7.47 12.52
CA ARG A 25 2.72 -8.40 13.45
C ARG A 25 1.45 -9.00 12.85
N GLN A 26 0.61 -8.19 12.20
CA GLN A 26 -0.61 -8.70 11.54
C GLN A 26 -0.30 -9.65 10.38
N LEU A 27 0.77 -9.38 9.64
CA LEU A 27 1.21 -10.17 8.49
C LEU A 27 2.03 -11.41 8.87
N GLY A 28 2.41 -11.56 10.16
CA GLY A 28 3.33 -12.62 10.60
C GLY A 28 4.72 -12.51 9.97
N MET A 29 5.18 -11.30 9.67
CA MET A 29 6.45 -11.04 8.96
C MET A 29 7.41 -10.19 9.79
N ALA A 30 8.70 -10.20 9.41
CA ALA A 30 9.66 -9.25 9.95
C ALA A 30 9.36 -7.81 9.46
N PRO A 31 9.48 -6.77 10.31
CA PRO A 31 9.26 -5.37 9.90
C PRO A 31 10.12 -4.92 8.71
N SER A 32 11.35 -5.43 8.59
CA SER A 32 12.24 -5.16 7.45
C SER A 32 11.72 -5.75 6.15
N ALA A 33 11.07 -6.91 6.18
CA ALA A 33 10.46 -7.54 5.01
C ALA A 33 9.26 -6.73 4.52
N VAL A 34 8.39 -6.29 5.43
CA VAL A 34 7.25 -5.41 5.11
C VAL A 34 7.74 -4.09 4.50
N SER A 35 8.71 -3.43 5.14
CA SER A 35 9.28 -2.18 4.62
C SER A 35 9.90 -2.37 3.23
N ARG A 36 10.60 -3.49 2.98
CA ARG A 36 11.20 -3.78 1.68
C ARG A 36 10.14 -3.97 0.60
N LYS A 37 9.05 -4.67 0.92
CA LYS A 37 7.97 -4.92 -0.03
C LYS A 37 7.16 -3.66 -0.37
N VAL A 38 6.95 -2.79 0.60
CA VAL A 38 6.37 -1.46 0.38
C VAL A 38 7.30 -0.62 -0.52
N ALA A 39 8.59 -0.56 -0.21
CA ALA A 39 9.55 0.19 -1.03
C ALA A 39 9.65 -0.36 -2.47
N GLU A 40 9.51 -1.68 -2.64
CA GLU A 40 9.42 -2.29 -3.97
C GLU A 40 8.20 -1.80 -4.75
N LEU A 41 7.03 -1.72 -4.10
CA LEU A 41 5.82 -1.16 -4.69
C LEU A 41 5.99 0.31 -5.07
N GLU A 42 6.53 1.13 -4.15
CA GLU A 42 6.79 2.56 -4.37
C GLU A 42 7.71 2.77 -5.58
N ARG A 43 8.79 1.99 -5.70
CA ARG A 43 9.68 2.03 -6.86
C ARG A 43 8.99 1.62 -8.16
N ARG A 44 8.15 0.59 -8.12
CA ARG A 44 7.40 0.14 -9.31
C ARG A 44 6.39 1.18 -9.79
N LEU A 45 5.82 1.94 -8.86
CA LEU A 45 4.86 3.02 -9.16
C LEU A 45 5.55 4.37 -9.42
N GLY A 46 6.84 4.50 -9.11
CA GLY A 46 7.58 5.76 -9.24
C GLY A 46 7.12 6.84 -8.26
N ALA A 47 6.45 6.47 -7.17
CA ALA A 47 5.87 7.40 -6.21
C ALA A 47 6.05 6.88 -4.78
N SER A 48 6.40 7.77 -3.85
CA SER A 48 6.32 7.49 -2.42
C SER A 48 4.86 7.44 -2.00
N LEU A 49 4.44 6.33 -1.41
CA LEU A 49 3.07 6.11 -0.92
C LEU A 49 2.95 6.39 0.57
N LEU A 50 4.06 6.25 1.30
CA LEU A 50 4.12 6.42 2.75
C LEU A 50 5.33 7.27 3.14
N GLU A 51 5.12 8.17 4.08
CA GLU A 51 6.17 9.00 4.69
C GLU A 51 6.37 8.64 6.17
N ARG A 52 7.62 8.74 6.63
CA ARG A 52 7.95 8.53 8.05
C ARG A 52 7.88 9.87 8.77
N SER A 53 7.11 9.92 9.86
CA SER A 53 6.98 11.06 10.74
C SER A 53 7.37 10.70 12.18
N ALA A 54 7.57 11.71 13.03
CA ALA A 54 7.82 11.51 14.46
C ALA A 54 6.71 10.71 15.19
N ARG A 55 5.49 10.67 14.63
CA ARG A 55 4.34 9.94 15.19
C ARG A 55 4.07 8.58 14.55
N GLY A 56 4.92 8.14 13.62
CA GLY A 56 4.74 6.89 12.89
C GLY A 56 4.68 7.10 11.38
N ILE A 57 3.92 6.26 10.68
CA ILE A 57 3.76 6.34 9.22
C ILE A 57 2.55 7.19 8.88
N ARG A 58 2.70 8.09 7.90
CA ARG A 58 1.57 8.80 7.29
C ARG A 58 1.50 8.49 5.80
N PRO A 59 0.30 8.36 5.21
CA PRO A 59 0.18 8.24 3.77
C PRO A 59 0.51 9.56 3.09
N THR A 60 1.10 9.46 1.90
CA THR A 60 1.19 10.58 0.96
C THR A 60 -0.11 10.70 0.17
N GLU A 61 -0.27 11.77 -0.60
CA GLU A 61 -1.39 11.92 -1.54
C GLU A 61 -1.49 10.74 -2.52
N ALA A 62 -0.35 10.27 -3.04
CA ALA A 62 -0.31 9.08 -3.90
C ALA A 62 -0.75 7.80 -3.15
N GLY A 63 -0.39 7.68 -1.86
CA GLY A 63 -0.86 6.60 -1.00
C GLY A 63 -2.37 6.62 -0.79
N ASP A 64 -2.94 7.79 -0.53
CA ASP A 64 -4.39 7.97 -0.37
C ASP A 64 -5.14 7.64 -1.66
N LEU A 65 -4.67 8.14 -2.80
CA LEU A 65 -5.23 7.81 -4.12
C LEU A 65 -5.17 6.31 -4.41
N LEU A 66 -4.04 5.65 -4.13
CA LEU A 66 -3.92 4.21 -4.32
C LEU A 66 -4.90 3.45 -3.42
N SER A 67 -5.06 3.86 -2.15
CA SER A 67 -6.03 3.26 -1.23
C SER A 67 -7.46 3.38 -1.75
N TRP A 68 -7.78 4.52 -2.37
CA TRP A 68 -9.09 4.79 -2.97
C TRP A 68 -9.32 3.91 -4.19
N VAL A 69 -8.35 3.80 -5.10
CA VAL A 69 -8.42 2.92 -6.28
C VAL A 69 -8.61 1.46 -5.88
N ILE A 70 -7.83 0.96 -4.91
CA ILE A 70 -7.98 -0.41 -4.39
C ILE A 70 -9.41 -0.62 -3.87
N ARG A 71 -9.94 0.32 -3.09
CA ARG A 71 -11.30 0.25 -2.56
C ARG A 71 -12.35 0.19 -3.68
N LEU A 72 -12.19 1.00 -4.73
CA LEU A 72 -13.12 1.01 -5.86
C LEU A 72 -13.09 -0.27 -6.69
N SER A 73 -11.90 -0.83 -6.94
CA SER A 73 -11.78 -2.09 -7.67
C SER A 73 -12.48 -3.26 -6.94
N ALA A 74 -12.53 -3.22 -5.61
CA ALA A 74 -13.25 -4.21 -4.81
C ALA A 74 -14.77 -4.04 -4.85
N LEU A 75 -15.27 -2.85 -5.23
CA LEU A 75 -16.69 -2.55 -5.31
C LEU A 75 -17.33 -3.00 -6.63
N GLY A 76 -16.60 -3.71 -7.50
CA GLY A 76 -17.17 -4.27 -8.73
C GLY A 76 -17.71 -3.21 -9.69
N LEU A 77 -17.26 -1.95 -9.55
CA LEU A 77 -17.48 -0.93 -10.57
C LEU A 77 -16.58 -1.27 -11.75
N GLY A 78 -17.02 -2.24 -12.54
CA GLY A 78 -16.58 -2.46 -13.90
C GLY A 78 -16.96 -1.22 -14.72
N CYS A 79 -16.25 -0.12 -14.50
CA CYS A 79 -16.19 0.93 -15.49
C CYS A 79 -15.59 0.27 -16.73
N GLY A 80 -16.43 0.08 -17.74
CA GLY A 80 -16.06 -0.46 -19.04
C GLY A 80 -14.98 0.39 -19.69
N TRP A 81 -13.73 0.20 -19.28
CA TRP A 81 -12.52 0.54 -20.02
C TRP A 81 -12.41 -0.47 -21.17
N ARG A 82 -13.39 -0.42 -22.07
CA ARG A 82 -13.36 -1.06 -23.38
C ARG A 82 -13.44 0.03 -24.43
N ARG A 83 -12.36 0.78 -24.59
CA ARG A 83 -11.69 1.06 -25.88
C ARG A 83 -10.48 1.93 -25.66
#